data_AF-A0A178V2R5-F1
#
_entry.id   AF-A0A178V2R5-F1
#
_cell.length_a   1.000
_cell.length_b   1.000
_cell.length_c   1.000
_cell.angle_alpha   90.00
_cell.angle_beta   90.00
_cell.angle_gamma   90.00
#
_symmetry.space_group_name_H-M   'P 1'
#
loop_
_entity.id
_entity.type
_entity.pdbx_description
1 polymer ?
#
loop_
_entity_poly.entity_id
_entity_poly.type
_entity_poly.pdbx_seq_one_letter_code
_entity_poly.pdbx_strand_id
1 'polypeptide(L)'
;MEWLEKHGDYEAILDGANIGLYQQNFADGGFSLPQLEAVVKELYNKSGSKKQPLILLHKKRVNALLENPNHRNLVEEWINNNVLYATPPGSNDDWYWLYAAAKLKCLLVTNDEMRDHIFELLSNSFFQKWKERHQVRFTFVKGCLKLEMPPPFSVVIQESEKGSWHVPITSQDKEESLRSWMCITRQSS
;
A
#
# COMPACT_ATOMS: atom_id res chain seq x y z
N MET A 1 9.14 -16.81 -1.19
CA MET A 1 8.67 -16.92 0.22
C MET A 1 9.85 -16.89 1.18
N GLU A 2 10.82 -17.81 1.05
CA GLU A 2 12.05 -17.83 1.89
C GLU A 2 12.80 -16.49 1.94
N TRP A 3 12.85 -15.76 0.82
CA TRP A 3 13.48 -14.45 0.79
C TRP A 3 12.83 -13.46 1.77
N LEU A 4 11.50 -13.40 1.82
CA LEU A 4 10.79 -12.47 2.71
C LEU A 4 11.04 -12.82 4.19
N GLU A 5 11.01 -14.12 4.51
CA GLU A 5 11.25 -14.60 5.87
C GLU A 5 12.68 -14.33 6.35
N LYS A 6 13.66 -14.31 5.44
CA LYS A 6 15.07 -14.08 5.76
C LYS A 6 15.44 -12.59 5.85
N HIS A 7 14.74 -11.70 5.13
CA HIS A 7 15.19 -10.30 4.93
C HIS A 7 14.33 -9.24 5.60
N GLY A 8 13.25 -9.62 6.29
CA GLY A 8 12.89 -8.94 7.53
C GLY A 8 11.46 -8.38 7.65
N ASP A 9 11.33 -7.57 8.69
CA ASP A 9 10.08 -7.00 9.19
C ASP A 9 9.83 -5.62 8.58
N TYR A 10 9.16 -5.58 7.43
CA TYR A 10 8.75 -4.34 6.77
C TYR A 10 7.42 -3.82 7.32
N GLU A 11 7.32 -2.50 7.54
CA GLU A 11 6.08 -1.83 7.96
C GLU A 11 5.18 -1.44 6.77
N ALA A 12 5.73 -1.41 5.56
CA ALA A 12 5.00 -1.13 4.34
C ALA A 12 5.62 -1.83 3.12
N ILE A 13 4.74 -2.24 2.20
CA ILE A 13 5.05 -2.81 0.89
C ILE A 13 4.60 -1.82 -0.19
N LEU A 14 5.41 -1.63 -1.23
CA LEU A 14 5.14 -0.70 -2.33
C LEU A 14 4.94 -1.50 -3.61
N ASP A 15 3.82 -1.24 -4.27
CA ASP A 15 3.63 -1.58 -5.68
C ASP A 15 4.44 -0.58 -6.52
N GLY A 16 5.68 -0.96 -6.84
CA GLY A 16 6.61 -0.08 -7.53
C GLY A 16 6.17 0.27 -8.95
N ALA A 17 5.44 -0.63 -9.62
CA ALA A 17 4.93 -0.39 -10.96
C ALA A 17 3.82 0.66 -10.95
N ASN A 18 2.84 0.51 -10.06
CA ASN A 18 1.73 1.45 -9.92
C ASN A 18 2.22 2.85 -9.52
N ILE A 19 3.13 2.96 -8.57
CA ILE A 19 3.71 4.24 -8.14
C ILE A 19 4.49 4.90 -9.28
N GLY A 20 5.40 4.16 -9.92
CA GLY A 20 6.28 4.74 -10.94
C GLY A 20 5.59 5.05 -12.27
N LEU A 21 4.39 4.51 -12.52
CA LEU A 21 3.60 4.80 -13.72
C LEU A 21 2.45 5.79 -13.46
N TYR A 22 2.28 6.25 -12.23
CA TYR A 22 1.19 7.13 -11.85
C TYR A 22 1.28 8.49 -12.55
N GLN A 23 0.22 8.86 -13.27
CA GLN A 23 0.12 10.08 -14.08
C GLN A 23 1.19 10.19 -15.19
N GLN A 24 1.72 9.07 -15.68
CA GLN A 24 2.74 9.03 -16.73
C GLN A 24 2.18 8.76 -18.14
N ASN A 25 0.88 8.99 -18.38
CA ASN A 25 0.21 8.64 -19.65
C ASN A 25 0.36 9.72 -20.76
N PHE A 26 1.49 10.40 -20.84
CA PHE A 26 1.79 11.41 -21.88
C PHE A 26 2.82 10.90 -22.90
N ALA A 27 3.03 11.60 -24.02
CA ALA A 27 3.80 11.11 -25.16
C ALA A 27 5.24 10.66 -24.82
N ASP A 28 5.92 11.40 -23.95
CA ASP A 28 7.25 11.06 -23.40
C ASP A 28 7.18 10.50 -21.96
N GLY A 29 5.99 10.05 -21.57
CA GLY A 29 5.70 9.53 -20.25
C GLY A 29 6.37 8.19 -20.04
N GLY A 30 7.05 8.06 -18.90
CA GLY A 30 7.87 6.91 -18.60
C GLY A 30 7.81 6.56 -17.12
N PHE A 31 8.55 5.52 -16.73
CA PHE A 31 8.64 5.15 -15.33
C PHE A 31 9.37 6.24 -14.53
N SER A 32 8.73 6.78 -13.50
CA SER A 32 9.25 7.82 -12.64
C SER A 32 9.86 7.25 -11.37
N LEU A 33 11.20 7.10 -11.36
CA LEU A 33 11.94 6.76 -10.15
C LEU A 33 11.81 7.83 -9.04
N PRO A 34 11.78 9.15 -9.34
CA PRO A 34 11.59 10.17 -8.31
C PRO A 34 10.26 10.06 -7.55
N GLN A 35 9.16 9.64 -8.20
CA GLN A 35 7.90 9.37 -7.51
C GLN A 35 8.06 8.25 -6.48
N LEU A 36 8.73 7.16 -6.87
CA LEU A 36 8.99 6.03 -6.00
C LEU A 36 9.88 6.41 -4.81
N GLU A 37 10.94 7.17 -5.07
CA GLU A 37 11.83 7.70 -4.04
C GLU A 37 11.10 8.61 -3.03
N ALA A 38 10.18 9.46 -3.51
CA ALA A 38 9.38 10.30 -2.63
C ALA A 38 8.51 9.48 -1.68
N VAL A 39 7.91 8.39 -2.15
CA VAL A 39 7.11 7.48 -1.30
C VAL A 39 7.98 6.78 -0.27
N VAL A 40 9.16 6.27 -0.67
CA VAL A 40 10.12 5.64 0.24
C VAL A 40 10.54 6.61 1.36
N LYS A 41 10.90 7.85 1.00
CA LYS A 41 11.30 8.89 1.95
C LYS A 41 10.18 9.27 2.91
N GLU A 42 8.96 9.46 2.40
CA GLU A 42 7.81 9.83 3.23
C GLU A 42 7.47 8.72 4.23
N LEU A 43 7.45 7.45 3.81
CA LEU A 43 7.19 6.31 4.69
C LEU A 43 8.28 6.12 5.73
N TYR A 44 9.54 6.24 5.34
CA TYR A 44 10.68 6.21 6.26
C TYR A 44 10.57 7.30 7.33
N ASN A 45 10.13 8.50 6.94
CA ASN A 45 9.97 9.62 7.86
C ASN A 45 8.79 9.41 8.83
N LYS A 46 7.67 8.86 8.35
CA LYS A 46 6.50 8.53 9.18
C LYS A 46 6.74 7.31 10.08
N SER A 47 7.63 6.40 9.70
CA SER A 47 7.96 5.23 10.51
C SER A 47 8.65 5.65 11.81
N GLY A 48 8.05 5.30 12.95
CA GLY A 48 8.63 5.57 14.26
C GLY A 48 9.94 4.81 14.50
N SER A 49 10.12 3.68 13.82
CA SER A 49 11.30 2.82 13.90
C SER A 49 12.33 3.09 12.79
N LYS A 50 12.07 4.08 11.91
CA LYS A 50 12.91 4.41 10.75
C LYS A 50 13.18 3.19 9.86
N LYS A 51 12.14 2.38 9.62
CA LYS A 51 12.21 1.26 8.68
C LYS A 51 11.96 1.72 7.26
N GLN A 52 12.79 1.24 6.34
CA GLN A 52 12.53 1.40 4.91
C GLN A 52 11.43 0.41 4.48
N PRO A 53 10.56 0.81 3.55
CA PRO A 53 9.56 -0.09 3.03
C PRO A 53 10.16 -1.04 1.97
N LEU A 54 9.45 -2.13 1.65
CA LEU A 54 9.86 -3.04 0.56
C LEU A 54 9.20 -2.64 -0.75
N ILE A 55 10.01 -2.36 -1.77
CA ILE A 55 9.60 -2.11 -3.14
C ILE A 55 9.57 -3.43 -3.90
N LEU A 56 8.44 -3.71 -4.54
CA LEU A 56 8.31 -4.80 -5.48
C LEU A 56 8.20 -4.26 -6.90
N LEU A 57 9.09 -4.73 -7.78
CA LEU A 57 9.17 -4.27 -9.15
C LEU A 57 9.61 -5.39 -10.09
N HIS A 58 9.00 -5.48 -11.26
CA HIS A 58 9.36 -6.51 -12.24
C HIS A 58 10.81 -6.40 -12.72
N LYS A 59 11.52 -7.53 -12.83
CA LYS A 59 12.95 -7.61 -13.20
C LYS A 59 13.30 -6.85 -14.47
N LYS A 60 12.42 -6.87 -15.48
CA LYS A 60 12.60 -6.09 -16.73
C LYS A 60 12.73 -4.58 -16.44
N ARG A 61 11.93 -4.06 -15.50
CA ARG A 61 11.96 -2.64 -15.12
C ARG A 61 13.21 -2.32 -14.30
N VAL A 62 13.56 -3.20 -13.36
CA VAL A 62 14.80 -3.06 -12.56
C VAL A 62 16.01 -2.99 -13.48
N ASN A 63 16.12 -3.89 -14.46
CA ASN A 63 17.22 -3.87 -15.43
C ASN A 63 17.26 -2.57 -16.24
N ALA A 64 16.11 -2.10 -16.75
CA ALA A 64 16.04 -0.83 -17.49
C ALA A 64 16.47 0.37 -16.63
N LEU A 65 16.19 0.35 -15.33
CA LEU A 65 16.67 1.39 -14.41
C LEU A 65 18.18 1.29 -14.15
N LEU A 66 18.74 0.09 -14.06
CA LEU A 66 20.19 -0.15 -13.89
C LEU A 66 21.00 0.22 -15.14
N GLU A 67 20.39 0.16 -16.33
CA GLU A 67 20.99 0.62 -17.58
C GLU A 67 21.07 2.16 -17.67
N ASN A 68 20.23 2.88 -16.92
CA ASN A 68 20.25 4.33 -16.86
C ASN A 68 21.28 4.83 -15.81
N PRO A 69 22.38 5.51 -16.22
CA PRO A 69 23.42 5.96 -15.28
C PRO A 69 22.91 6.85 -14.15
N ASN A 70 21.85 7.64 -14.39
CA ASN A 70 21.29 8.55 -13.39
C ASN A 70 20.53 7.80 -12.28
N HIS A 71 20.03 6.60 -12.56
CA HIS A 71 19.22 5.81 -11.64
C HIS A 71 20.02 4.68 -10.98
N ARG A 72 21.07 4.21 -11.67
CA ARG A 72 21.82 3.00 -11.33
C ARG A 72 22.26 2.95 -9.86
N ASN A 73 22.92 3.99 -9.37
CA ASN A 73 23.46 4.00 -8.01
C ASN A 73 22.37 3.81 -6.95
N LEU A 74 21.23 4.50 -7.09
CA LEU A 74 20.12 4.40 -6.15
C LEU A 74 19.46 3.01 -6.19
N VAL A 75 19.30 2.43 -7.38
CA VAL A 75 18.69 1.10 -7.53
C VAL A 75 19.62 0.01 -6.99
N GLU A 76 20.93 0.10 -7.24
CA GLU A 76 21.92 -0.81 -6.65
C GLU A 76 21.91 -0.70 -5.11
N GLU A 77 21.84 0.51 -4.56
CA GLU A 77 21.69 0.72 -3.11
C GLU A 77 20.43 0.03 -2.56
N TRP A 78 19.27 0.22 -3.20
CA TRP A 78 18.03 -0.42 -2.75
C TRP A 78 18.07 -1.95 -2.83
N ILE A 79 18.72 -2.51 -3.84
CA ILE A 79 18.91 -3.96 -3.94
C ILE A 79 19.82 -4.46 -2.81
N ASN A 80 20.96 -3.80 -2.59
CA ASN A 80 21.95 -4.20 -1.58
C ASN A 80 21.41 -4.08 -0.15
N ASN A 81 20.56 -3.09 0.10
CA ASN A 81 19.93 -2.86 1.40
C ASN A 81 18.63 -3.65 1.60
N ASN A 82 18.27 -4.57 0.68
CA ASN A 82 17.01 -5.33 0.70
C ASN A 82 15.75 -4.45 0.76
N VAL A 83 15.82 -3.25 0.18
CA VAL A 83 14.68 -2.33 0.03
C VAL A 83 13.91 -2.63 -1.25
N LEU A 84 14.57 -3.21 -2.26
CA LEU A 84 13.94 -3.57 -3.54
C LEU A 84 14.09 -5.06 -3.81
N TYR A 85 12.96 -5.69 -4.14
CA TYR A 85 12.92 -7.06 -4.64
C TYR A 85 12.43 -7.08 -6.10
N ALA A 86 13.26 -7.67 -6.96
CA ALA A 86 12.95 -7.82 -8.38
C ALA A 86 12.10 -9.08 -8.62
N THR A 87 10.83 -8.92 -9.00
CA THR A 87 9.96 -10.07 -9.30
C THR A 87 10.41 -10.75 -10.62
N PRO A 88 10.39 -12.09 -10.68
CA PRO A 88 10.90 -12.82 -11.84
C PRO A 88 10.02 -12.62 -13.08
N PRO A 89 10.59 -12.79 -14.29
CA PRO A 89 9.82 -12.71 -15.53
C PRO A 89 8.81 -13.87 -15.64
N GLY A 90 7.66 -13.58 -16.24
CA GLY A 90 6.64 -14.60 -16.54
C GLY A 90 5.64 -14.85 -15.42
N SER A 91 5.76 -14.18 -14.28
CA SER A 91 4.74 -14.13 -13.24
C SER A 91 4.16 -12.72 -13.09
N ASN A 92 2.92 -12.65 -12.61
CA ASN A 92 2.29 -11.37 -12.27
C ASN A 92 2.90 -10.85 -10.95
N ASP A 93 3.44 -9.63 -10.97
CA ASP A 93 3.99 -8.94 -9.81
C ASP A 93 2.93 -8.63 -8.74
N ASP A 94 1.65 -8.60 -9.11
CA ASP A 94 0.52 -8.39 -8.21
C ASP A 94 0.49 -9.34 -7.03
N TRP A 95 0.75 -10.62 -7.29
CA TRP A 95 0.74 -11.64 -6.25
C TRP A 95 1.85 -11.47 -5.23
N TYR A 96 2.97 -10.85 -5.61
CA TYR A 96 4.12 -10.69 -4.73
C TYR A 96 3.85 -9.62 -3.68
N TRP A 97 3.35 -8.46 -4.08
CA TRP A 97 3.07 -7.39 -3.13
C TRP A 97 1.85 -7.71 -2.28
N LEU A 98 0.85 -8.40 -2.85
CA LEU A 98 -0.31 -8.83 -2.09
C LEU A 98 0.08 -9.85 -1.02
N TYR A 99 0.86 -10.86 -1.42
CA TYR A 99 1.36 -11.87 -0.49
C TYR A 99 2.23 -11.25 0.61
N ALA A 100 3.17 -10.36 0.25
CA ALA A 100 4.08 -9.76 1.22
C ALA A 100 3.31 -8.94 2.26
N ALA A 101 2.38 -8.08 1.82
CA ALA A 101 1.59 -7.25 2.73
C ALA A 101 0.66 -8.09 3.62
N ALA A 102 0.02 -9.12 3.06
CA ALA A 102 -0.86 -10.02 3.82
C ALA A 102 -0.10 -10.87 4.85
N LYS A 103 1.06 -11.43 4.46
CA LYS A 103 1.89 -12.28 5.32
C LYS A 103 2.48 -11.49 6.49
N LEU A 104 2.98 -10.27 6.23
CA LEU A 104 3.58 -9.39 7.24
C LEU A 104 2.54 -8.56 8.02
N LYS A 105 1.28 -8.55 7.58
CA LYS A 105 0.17 -7.76 8.18
C LYS A 105 0.52 -6.27 8.26
N CYS A 106 1.10 -5.75 7.19
CA CYS A 106 1.61 -4.38 7.12
C CYS A 106 0.92 -3.57 6.01
N LEU A 107 1.30 -2.30 5.86
CA LEU A 107 0.67 -1.42 4.88
C LEU A 107 1.01 -1.84 3.44
N LEU A 108 0.07 -1.64 2.52
CA LEU A 108 0.28 -1.80 1.08
C LEU A 108 0.04 -0.47 0.38
N VAL A 109 1.06 0.07 -0.29
CA VAL A 109 0.94 1.31 -1.05
C VAL A 109 0.70 1.01 -2.51
N THR A 110 -0.54 1.21 -2.96
CA THR A 110 -0.96 1.09 -4.36
C THR A 110 -2.30 1.83 -4.57
N ASN A 111 -2.46 2.45 -5.74
CA ASN A 111 -3.75 2.96 -6.22
C ASN A 111 -4.51 1.93 -7.05
N ASP A 112 -3.97 0.71 -7.21
CA ASP A 112 -4.71 -0.36 -7.87
C ASP A 112 -5.98 -0.71 -7.06
N GLU A 113 -7.09 -0.85 -7.77
CA GLU A 113 -8.36 -1.20 -7.13
C GLU A 113 -8.51 -2.72 -6.94
N MET A 114 -7.61 -3.51 -7.52
CA MET A 114 -7.56 -4.96 -7.44
C MET A 114 -8.90 -5.59 -7.86
N ARG A 115 -9.43 -5.09 -8.99
CA ARG A 115 -10.77 -5.41 -9.52
C ARG A 115 -10.78 -6.50 -10.57
N ASP A 116 -9.62 -6.98 -11.00
CA ASP A 116 -9.54 -7.97 -12.06
C ASP A 116 -10.12 -9.32 -11.62
N HIS A 117 -10.60 -10.11 -12.61
CA HIS A 117 -11.19 -11.43 -12.40
C HIS A 117 -10.26 -12.39 -11.62
N ILE A 118 -8.95 -12.13 -11.62
CA ILE A 118 -7.95 -12.88 -10.86
C ILE A 118 -8.17 -12.74 -9.35
N PHE A 119 -8.65 -11.59 -8.88
CA PHE A 119 -8.95 -11.31 -7.48
C PHE A 119 -10.35 -11.74 -7.05
N GLU A 120 -11.24 -12.14 -7.97
CA GLU A 120 -12.56 -12.70 -7.63
C GLU A 120 -12.46 -14.02 -6.84
N LEU A 121 -11.30 -14.70 -6.93
CA LEU A 121 -10.98 -15.87 -6.10
C LEU A 121 -10.83 -15.52 -4.61
N LEU A 122 -10.56 -14.24 -4.28
CA LEU A 122 -10.52 -13.77 -2.91
C LEU A 122 -11.94 -13.48 -2.45
N SER A 123 -12.31 -13.96 -1.25
CA SER A 123 -13.62 -13.68 -0.67
C SER A 123 -13.86 -12.16 -0.63
N ASN A 124 -14.87 -11.71 -1.38
CA ASN A 124 -15.14 -10.30 -1.61
C ASN A 124 -15.33 -9.54 -0.28
N SER A 125 -15.98 -10.15 0.71
CA SER A 125 -16.20 -9.51 2.02
C SER A 125 -14.95 -9.40 2.89
N PHE A 126 -14.04 -10.39 2.84
CA PHE A 126 -12.79 -10.34 3.60
C PHE A 126 -11.80 -9.38 2.95
N PHE A 127 -11.69 -9.44 1.62
CA PHE A 127 -10.70 -8.66 0.89
C PHE A 127 -10.98 -7.16 0.95
N GLN A 128 -12.25 -6.73 0.84
CA GLN A 128 -12.58 -5.30 1.02
C GLN A 128 -12.20 -4.80 2.42
N LYS A 129 -12.51 -5.55 3.48
CA LYS A 129 -12.09 -5.20 4.85
C LYS A 129 -10.57 -5.17 5.01
N TRP A 130 -9.88 -6.10 4.35
CA TRP A 130 -8.42 -6.10 4.35
C TRP A 130 -7.87 -4.85 3.65
N LYS A 131 -8.41 -4.48 2.47
CA LYS A 131 -8.05 -3.26 1.75
C LYS A 131 -8.27 -2.02 2.62
N GLU A 132 -9.45 -1.85 3.21
CA GLU A 132 -9.78 -0.72 4.12
C GLU A 132 -8.75 -0.55 5.24
N ARG A 133 -8.19 -1.66 5.74
CA ARG A 133 -7.26 -1.66 6.87
C ARG A 133 -5.79 -1.50 6.48
N HIS A 134 -5.39 -1.90 5.27
CA HIS A 134 -3.97 -2.01 4.88
C HIS A 134 -3.60 -1.16 3.67
N GLN A 135 -4.53 -0.83 2.78
CA GLN A 135 -4.24 -0.08 1.56
C GLN A 135 -4.01 1.40 1.86
N VAL A 136 -2.84 1.88 1.51
CA VAL A 136 -2.49 3.31 1.47
C VAL A 136 -2.61 3.77 0.02
N ARG A 137 -3.52 4.71 -0.24
CA ARG A 137 -3.61 5.38 -1.52
C ARG A 137 -2.66 6.56 -1.58
N PHE A 138 -2.36 7.05 -2.77
CA PHE A 138 -1.47 8.20 -2.94
C PHE A 138 -1.91 9.09 -4.10
N THR A 139 -1.53 10.36 -4.02
CA THR A 139 -1.67 11.30 -5.13
C THR A 139 -0.47 12.24 -5.20
N PHE A 140 -0.20 12.74 -6.39
CA PHE A 140 0.81 13.76 -6.64
C PHE A 140 0.12 15.01 -7.14
N VAL A 141 0.09 16.06 -6.32
CA VAL A 141 -0.50 17.35 -6.69
C VAL A 141 0.64 18.34 -6.87
N LYS A 142 0.86 18.80 -8.11
CA LYS A 142 1.97 19.71 -8.46
C LYS A 142 3.35 19.18 -8.02
N GLY A 143 3.55 17.86 -8.09
CA GLY A 143 4.78 17.19 -7.68
C GLY A 143 4.89 16.88 -6.18
N CYS A 144 3.95 17.33 -5.36
CA CYS A 144 3.92 17.00 -3.93
C CYS A 144 3.16 15.69 -3.68
N LEU A 145 3.82 14.73 -3.05
CA LEU A 145 3.22 13.47 -2.61
C LEU A 145 2.25 13.72 -1.44
N LYS A 146 1.06 13.12 -1.53
CA LYS A 146 0.14 12.96 -0.40
C LYS A 146 -0.23 11.49 -0.28
N LEU A 147 -0.01 10.93 0.91
CA LEU A 147 -0.45 9.58 1.26
C LEU A 147 -1.79 9.65 1.98
N GLU A 148 -2.75 8.86 1.51
CA GLU A 148 -4.05 8.64 2.12
C GLU A 148 -3.98 7.35 2.93
N MET A 149 -3.75 7.51 4.23
CA MET A 149 -3.59 6.39 5.17
C MET A 149 -4.94 5.73 5.47
N PRO A 150 -4.97 4.40 5.73
CA PRO A 150 -6.14 3.72 6.29
C PRO A 150 -6.70 4.47 7.51
N PRO A 151 -8.04 4.54 7.66
CA PRO A 151 -8.65 5.13 8.84
C PRO A 151 -8.15 4.46 10.14
N PRO A 152 -7.98 5.23 11.23
CA PRO A 152 -7.49 4.69 12.50
C PRO A 152 -8.56 3.85 13.23
N PHE A 153 -9.77 3.73 12.68
CA PHE A 153 -10.87 2.94 13.21
C PHE A 153 -11.50 2.11 12.08
N SER A 154 -12.14 1.00 12.44
CA SER A 154 -12.85 0.14 11.50
C SER A 154 -14.33 0.49 11.46
N VAL A 155 -14.92 0.53 10.26
CA VAL A 155 -16.36 0.79 10.06
C VAL A 155 -17.14 -0.52 10.25
N VAL A 156 -17.19 -0.99 11.49
CA VAL A 156 -17.92 -2.20 11.90
C VAL A 156 -18.70 -1.93 13.18
N ILE A 157 -19.60 -2.83 13.54
CA ILE A 157 -20.23 -2.79 14.87
C ILE A 157 -19.15 -3.04 15.92
N GLN A 158 -19.06 -2.16 16.92
CA GLN A 158 -18.05 -2.21 17.97
C GLN A 158 -18.69 -2.11 19.35
N GLU A 159 -18.25 -2.97 20.27
CA GLU A 159 -18.58 -2.90 21.70
C GLU A 159 -17.34 -2.41 22.46
N SER A 160 -17.52 -1.43 23.34
CA SER A 160 -16.46 -0.93 24.23
C SER A 160 -16.37 -1.74 25.52
N GLU A 161 -15.23 -1.69 26.20
CA GLU A 161 -15.03 -2.34 27.51
C GLU A 161 -16.05 -1.88 28.58
N LYS A 162 -16.63 -0.68 28.40
CA LYS A 162 -17.67 -0.12 29.29
C LYS A 162 -19.09 -0.56 28.90
N GLY A 163 -19.23 -1.47 27.93
CA GLY A 163 -20.51 -1.94 27.41
C GLY A 163 -21.26 -0.93 26.55
N SER A 164 -20.55 0.04 25.95
CA SER A 164 -21.15 0.97 24.98
C SER A 164 -21.06 0.40 23.57
N TRP A 165 -22.11 0.55 22.78
CA TRP A 165 -22.19 0.02 21.42
C TRP A 165 -22.16 1.15 20.39
N HIS A 166 -21.36 0.96 19.34
CA HIS A 166 -21.30 1.84 18.18
C HIS A 166 -21.67 1.04 16.93
N VAL A 167 -22.76 1.45 16.26
CA VAL A 167 -23.30 0.78 15.09
C VAL A 167 -23.26 1.74 13.90
N PRO A 168 -22.44 1.48 12.87
CA PRO A 168 -22.40 2.31 11.67
C PRO A 168 -23.65 2.08 10.83
N ILE A 169 -24.27 3.16 10.35
CA ILE A 169 -25.44 3.09 9.46
C ILE A 169 -24.94 3.03 8.01
N THR A 170 -25.54 2.17 7.19
CA THR A 170 -25.23 2.09 5.76
C THR A 170 -25.77 3.34 5.06
N SER A 171 -24.87 4.15 4.49
CA SER A 171 -25.25 5.24 3.58
C SER A 171 -25.19 4.76 2.14
N GLN A 172 -26.08 5.26 1.29
CA GLN A 172 -25.99 5.06 -0.17
C GLN A 172 -24.90 5.94 -0.81
N ASP A 173 -24.53 7.03 -0.12
CA ASP A 173 -23.49 7.95 -0.58
C ASP A 173 -22.10 7.46 -0.18
N LYS A 174 -21.15 7.54 -1.12
CA LYS A 174 -19.76 7.07 -0.98
C LYS A 174 -18.90 7.97 -0.09
N GLU A 175 -19.42 9.07 0.44
CA GLU A 175 -18.67 9.94 1.36
C GLU A 175 -18.62 9.30 2.76
N GLU A 176 -17.53 8.56 3.00
CA GLU A 176 -17.28 7.89 4.28
C GLU A 176 -17.22 8.85 5.47
N SER A 177 -16.85 10.11 5.25
CA SER A 177 -16.72 11.15 6.28
C SER A 177 -18.06 11.62 6.87
N LEU A 178 -19.17 11.42 6.17
CA LEU A 178 -20.52 11.82 6.61
C LEU A 178 -21.35 10.64 7.14
N ARG A 179 -20.71 9.48 7.36
CA ARG A 179 -21.41 8.29 7.84
C ARG A 179 -22.03 8.53 9.22
N SER A 180 -23.33 8.29 9.32
CA SER A 180 -24.05 8.33 10.59
C SER A 180 -23.75 7.09 11.44
N TRP A 181 -23.60 7.30 12.74
CA TRP A 181 -23.39 6.24 13.73
C TRP A 181 -24.48 6.29 14.80
N MET A 182 -25.00 5.12 15.16
CA MET A 182 -25.84 4.96 16.34
C MET A 182 -24.95 4.61 17.54
N CYS A 183 -24.99 5.44 18.57
CA CYS A 183 -24.24 5.24 19.82
C CYS A 183 -25.21 4.88 20.94
N ILE A 184 -24.96 3.76 21.62
CA ILE A 184 -25.75 3.27 22.74
C ILE A 184 -24.82 3.19 23.95
N THR A 185 -25.04 4.05 24.93
CA THR A 185 -24.28 4.09 26.18
C THR A 185 -25.18 3.76 27.36
N ARG A 186 -24.63 3.12 28.39
CA ARG A 186 -25.30 2.99 29.68
C ARG A 186 -25.04 4.28 30.46
N GLN A 187 -26.09 4.85 31.07
CA GLN A 187 -25.88 5.90 32.06
C GLN A 187 -25.13 5.29 33.25
N SER A 188 -24.00 5.88 33.61
CA SER A 188 -23.28 5.52 34.83
C SER A 188 -24.16 5.84 36.04
N SER A 189 -24.50 4.80 36.82
CA SER A 189 -25.09 4.93 38.15
C SER A 189 -24.14 5.60 39.13
#